data_AF-A0A819SHA2-F1
#
_entry.id   AF-A0A819SHA2-F1
#
_cell.length_a   1.000
_cell.length_b   1.000
_cell.length_c   1.000
_cell.angle_alpha   90.00
_cell.angle_beta   90.00
_cell.angle_gamma   90.00
#
_symmetry.space_group_name_H-M   'P 1'
#
loop_
_entity.id
_entity.type
_entity.pdbx_description
1 polymer ?
#
loop_
_entity_poly.entity_id
_entity_poly.type
_entity_poly.pdbx_seq_one_letter_code
_entity_poly.pdbx_strand_id
1 'polypeptide(L)'
;MIIARLPYLTHLNRVLINRDERRGAEIDYLQRYAQDYFDHKLDFIHQHRQYQKLIIKHGEPFLTNQNQKIPSSMTIAKLKIFVRRLFPLQLTNDIQFNLFVVIDKKT
;
A
#
# COMPACT_ATOMS: atom_id res chain seq x y z
N MET A 1 -13.51 -6.26 2.20
CA MET A 1 -13.81 -5.01 1.44
C MET A 1 -15.09 -4.29 1.83
N ILE A 2 -16.09 -4.94 2.42
CA ILE A 2 -17.32 -4.26 2.89
C ILE A 2 -17.00 -3.11 3.85
N ILE A 3 -16.01 -3.29 4.74
CA ILE A 3 -15.53 -2.27 5.68
C ILE A 3 -15.12 -0.96 4.97
N ALA A 4 -14.39 -1.06 3.86
CA ALA A 4 -13.95 0.12 3.09
C ALA A 4 -15.09 0.80 2.31
N ARG A 5 -16.14 0.06 1.93
CA ARG A 5 -17.31 0.59 1.22
C ARG A 5 -18.30 1.31 2.15
N LEU A 6 -18.29 0.98 3.44
CA LEU A 6 -19.21 1.51 4.45
C LEU A 6 -18.42 2.24 5.55
N PRO A 7 -18.17 3.57 5.40
CA PRO A 7 -17.31 4.31 6.33
C PRO A 7 -17.85 4.38 7.76
N TYR A 8 -19.18 4.27 7.93
CA TYR A 8 -19.83 4.33 9.25
C TYR A 8 -20.10 2.95 9.86
N LEU A 9 -19.68 1.86 9.22
CA LEU A 9 -19.90 0.51 9.73
C LEU A 9 -19.04 0.26 10.98
N THR A 10 -19.62 0.21 12.18
CA THR A 10 -18.87 0.02 13.43
C THR A 10 -18.66 -1.45 13.78
N HIS A 11 -19.60 -2.31 13.40
CA HIS A 11 -19.57 -3.74 13.69
C HIS A 11 -19.76 -4.54 12.40
N LEU A 12 -18.99 -5.61 12.26
CA LEU A 12 -19.17 -6.60 11.20
C LEU A 12 -19.29 -7.96 11.86
N ASN A 13 -20.35 -8.71 11.56
CA ASN A 13 -20.61 -10.02 12.16
C ASN A 13 -20.57 -10.01 13.70
N ARG A 14 -21.14 -8.98 14.31
CA ARG A 14 -21.16 -8.75 15.78
C ARG A 14 -19.79 -8.50 16.42
N VAL A 15 -18.74 -8.31 15.62
CA VAL A 15 -17.40 -7.95 16.08
C VAL A 15 -17.16 -6.45 15.80
N LEU A 16 -16.65 -5.74 16.80
CA LEU A 16 -16.25 -4.34 16.65
C LEU A 16 -15.06 -4.24 15.69
N ILE A 17 -15.15 -3.35 14.70
CA ILE A 17 -14.07 -3.14 13.74
C ILE A 17 -13.01 -2.24 14.36
N ASN A 18 -11.78 -2.73 14.43
CA ASN A 18 -10.65 -1.96 14.93
C ASN A 18 -10.18 -0.92 13.90
N ARG A 19 -9.51 0.12 14.39
CA ARG A 19 -8.97 1.19 13.53
C ARG A 19 -7.98 0.65 12.50
N ASP A 20 -7.14 -0.30 12.89
CA ASP A 20 -6.14 -0.89 12.02
C ASP A 20 -6.76 -1.80 10.96
N GLU A 21 -7.78 -2.57 11.32
CA GLU A 21 -8.56 -3.39 10.37
C GLU A 21 -9.26 -2.52 9.32
N ARG A 22 -9.85 -1.41 9.76
CA ARG A 22 -10.43 -0.43 8.83
C ARG A 22 -9.38 0.14 7.90
N ARG A 23 -8.25 0.61 8.45
CA ARG A 23 -7.17 1.19 7.66
C ARG A 23 -6.63 0.19 6.64
N GLY A 24 -6.36 -1.05 7.07
CA GLY A 24 -5.93 -2.13 6.18
C GLY A 24 -6.94 -2.42 5.08
N ALA A 25 -8.22 -2.57 5.45
CA ALA A 25 -9.29 -2.81 4.48
C ALA A 25 -9.46 -1.68 3.45
N GLU A 26 -9.26 -0.42 3.86
CA GLU A 26 -9.29 0.76 2.98
C GLU A 26 -8.10 0.77 1.99
N ILE A 27 -6.90 0.45 2.47
CA ILE A 27 -5.69 0.36 1.62
C ILE A 27 -5.80 -0.81 0.64
N ASP A 28 -6.21 -1.99 1.11
CA ASP A 28 -6.46 -3.16 0.27
C ASP A 28 -7.51 -2.84 -0.81
N TYR A 29 -8.46 -1.96 -0.49
CA TYR A 29 -9.47 -1.50 -1.43
C TYR A 29 -8.96 -0.59 -2.52
N LEU A 30 -8.08 0.34 -2.17
CA LEU A 30 -7.39 1.14 -3.17
C LEU A 30 -6.54 0.27 -4.09
N GLN A 31 -5.71 -0.62 -3.55
CA GLN A 31 -4.80 -1.42 -4.36
C GLN A 31 -5.50 -2.45 -5.25
N ARG A 32 -6.53 -3.13 -4.73
CA ARG A 32 -7.22 -4.18 -5.49
C ARG A 32 -7.87 -3.64 -6.76
N TYR A 33 -8.46 -2.45 -6.68
CA TYR A 33 -9.16 -1.81 -7.79
C TYR A 33 -8.34 -0.71 -8.47
N ALA A 34 -7.03 -0.64 -8.19
CA ALA A 34 -6.14 0.34 -8.81
C ALA A 34 -6.18 0.23 -10.33
N GLN A 35 -6.04 -0.99 -10.85
CA GLN A 35 -6.05 -1.26 -12.29
C GLN A 35 -7.35 -0.79 -12.94
N ASP A 36 -8.50 -1.24 -12.44
CA ASP A 36 -9.82 -0.87 -12.95
C ASP A 36 -10.06 0.65 -12.90
N TYR A 37 -9.54 1.32 -11.87
CA TYR A 37 -9.61 2.78 -11.75
C TYR A 37 -8.79 3.50 -12.84
N PHE A 38 -7.61 2.98 -13.19
CA PHE A 38 -6.79 3.56 -14.27
C PHE A 38 -7.38 3.25 -15.66
N ASP A 39 -7.92 2.05 -15.85
CA ASP A 39 -8.44 1.60 -17.16
C ASP A 39 -9.83 2.17 -17.46
N HIS A 40 -10.70 2.32 -16.44
CA HIS A 40 -12.11 2.66 -16.59
C HIS A 40 -12.57 3.79 -15.67
N LYS A 41 -11.75 4.84 -15.53
CA LYS A 41 -11.92 5.90 -14.52
C LYS A 41 -13.34 6.47 -14.40
N LEU A 42 -14.01 6.78 -15.50
CA LEU A 42 -15.35 7.43 -15.48
C LEU A 42 -16.43 6.48 -14.92
N ASP A 43 -16.59 5.30 -15.53
CA ASP A 43 -17.59 4.32 -15.11
C ASP A 43 -17.31 3.77 -13.71
N PHE A 44 -16.03 3.65 -13.36
CA PHE A 44 -15.57 3.18 -12.07
C PHE A 44 -15.98 4.10 -10.91
N ILE A 45 -15.87 5.42 -11.08
CA ILE A 45 -16.23 6.38 -10.02
C ILE A 45 -17.72 6.27 -9.64
N HIS A 46 -18.59 5.97 -10.61
CA HIS A 46 -20.01 5.78 -10.37
C HIS A 46 -20.29 4.52 -9.53
N GLN A 47 -19.56 3.43 -9.78
CA GLN A 47 -19.72 2.17 -9.05
C GLN A 47 -19.04 2.20 -7.66
N HIS A 48 -17.95 2.95 -7.54
CA HIS A 48 -17.09 2.98 -6.36
C HIS A 48 -17.04 4.38 -5.73
N ARG A 49 -18.20 4.85 -5.27
CA ARG A 49 -18.38 6.20 -4.68
C ARG A 49 -17.39 6.59 -3.57
N GLN A 50 -16.88 5.61 -2.81
CA GLN A 50 -15.93 5.87 -1.73
C GLN A 50 -14.47 5.98 -2.21
N TYR A 51 -14.16 5.52 -3.43
CA TYR A 51 -12.78 5.39 -3.90
C TYR A 51 -12.07 6.75 -3.96
N GLN A 52 -12.72 7.78 -4.50
CA GLN A 52 -12.16 9.13 -4.55
C GLN A 52 -11.86 9.70 -3.15
N LYS A 53 -12.73 9.43 -2.17
CA LYS A 53 -12.50 9.86 -0.78
C LYS A 53 -11.32 9.13 -0.15
N LEU A 54 -11.16 7.85 -0.46
CA LEU A 54 -10.04 7.05 0.02
C LEU A 54 -8.71 7.50 -0.59
N ILE A 55 -8.69 7.91 -1.87
CA ILE A 55 -7.51 8.51 -2.50
C ILE A 55 -7.08 9.77 -1.75
N ILE A 56 -8.02 10.67 -1.43
CA ILE A 56 -7.72 11.90 -0.68
C ILE A 56 -7.15 11.58 0.71
N LYS A 57 -7.61 10.50 1.33
CA LYS A 57 -7.22 10.10 2.70
C LYS A 57 -5.87 9.39 2.77
N HIS A 58 -5.58 8.50 1.82
CA HIS A 58 -4.41 7.59 1.88
C HIS A 58 -3.38 7.82 0.77
N GLY A 59 -3.69 8.67 -0.22
CA GLY A 59 -2.88 8.90 -1.41
C GLY A 59 -3.36 8.11 -2.63
N GLU A 60 -2.73 8.39 -3.76
CA GLU A 60 -3.04 7.70 -5.02
C GLU A 60 -2.65 6.21 -4.95
N PRO A 61 -3.48 5.31 -5.51
CA PRO A 61 -3.13 3.90 -5.60
C PRO A 61 -1.93 3.73 -6.52
N PHE A 62 -0.99 2.88 -6.12
CA PHE A 62 0.10 2.48 -6.98
C PHE A 62 -0.30 1.28 -7.82
N LEU A 63 0.11 1.28 -9.09
CA LEU A 63 0.03 0.12 -9.97
C LEU A 63 1.07 -0.92 -9.54
N THR A 64 0.80 -1.63 -8.44
CA THR A 64 1.51 -2.89 -8.17
C THR A 64 0.97 -3.93 -9.12
N ASN A 65 1.84 -4.54 -9.93
CA ASN A 65 1.56 -5.82 -10.54
C ASN A 65 1.16 -6.77 -9.40
N GLN A 66 -0.12 -7.12 -9.28
CA GLN A 66 -0.66 -7.94 -8.17
C GLN A 66 0.00 -9.34 -8.08
N ASN A 67 0.85 -9.68 -9.07
CA ASN A 67 1.68 -10.88 -9.12
C ASN A 67 3.09 -10.73 -8.52
N GLN A 68 3.54 -9.53 -8.14
CA GLN A 68 4.78 -9.38 -7.37
C GLN A 68 4.48 -9.56 -5.89
N LYS A 69 4.38 -10.82 -5.46
CA LYS A 69 4.41 -11.18 -4.04
C LYS A 69 5.73 -10.69 -3.46
N ILE A 70 5.71 -9.56 -2.77
CA ILE A 70 6.81 -9.18 -1.90
C ILE A 70 6.80 -10.20 -0.76
N PRO A 71 7.90 -10.94 -0.51
CA PRO A 71 7.92 -11.93 0.55
C PRO A 71 7.64 -11.24 1.90
N SER A 72 6.64 -11.75 2.62
CA SER A 72 6.13 -11.20 3.89
C SER A 72 7.17 -11.13 5.01
N SER A 73 8.28 -11.87 4.88
CA SER A 73 9.51 -11.61 5.61
C SER A 73 10.70 -11.76 4.68
N MET A 74 11.54 -10.73 4.64
CA MET A 74 12.80 -10.76 3.91
C MET A 74 13.90 -10.51 4.94
N THR A 75 14.76 -11.50 5.16
CA THR A 75 15.92 -11.31 6.04
C THR A 75 16.77 -10.16 5.53
N ILE A 76 17.47 -9.45 6.43
CA ILE A 76 18.34 -8.32 6.08
C ILE A 76 19.31 -8.67 4.93
N ALA A 77 19.75 -9.93 4.88
CA ALA A 77 20.59 -10.45 3.79
C ALA A 77 19.88 -10.41 2.41
N LYS A 78 18.64 -10.88 2.34
CA LYS A 78 17.84 -10.86 1.11
C LYS A 78 17.48 -9.43 0.71
N LEU A 79 17.20 -8.55 1.68
CA LEU A 79 16.97 -7.12 1.45
C LEU A 79 18.20 -6.44 0.85
N LYS A 80 19.40 -6.67 1.41
CA LYS A 80 20.65 -6.15 0.85
C LYS A 80 20.88 -6.59 -0.59
N ILE A 81 20.63 -7.87 -0.90
CA ILE A 81 20.74 -8.40 -2.26
C ILE A 81 19.73 -7.74 -3.20
N PHE A 82 18.47 -7.60 -2.76
CA PHE A 82 17.41 -7.02 -3.55
C PHE A 82 17.67 -5.53 -3.88
N VAL A 83 18.05 -4.74 -2.88
CA VAL A 83 18.42 -3.32 -3.06
C VAL A 83 19.59 -3.18 -4.03
N ARG A 84 20.63 -4.02 -3.91
CA ARG A 84 21.76 -4.03 -4.86
C ARG A 84 21.36 -4.35 -6.30
N ARG A 85 20.33 -5.18 -6.51
CA ARG A 85 19.84 -5.52 -7.86
C ARG A 85 18.98 -4.41 -8.46
N LEU A 86 18.18 -3.71 -7.66
CA LEU A 86 17.32 -2.63 -8.13
C LEU A 86 18.07 -1.32 -8.38
N PHE A 87 19.12 -1.06 -7.60
CA PHE A 87 19.95 0.13 -7.70
C PHE A 87 21.40 -0.27 -7.95
N PRO A 88 21.78 -0.65 -9.19
CA PRO A 88 23.18 -0.85 -9.57
C PRO A 88 23.88 0.51 -9.65
N LEU A 89 24.08 1.16 -8.51
CA LEU A 89 24.94 2.33 -8.42
C LEU A 89 26.39 1.85 -8.38
N GLN A 90 27.24 2.50 -9.16
CA GLN A 90 28.69 2.36 -9.14
C GLN A 90 29.19 2.69 -7.72
N LEU A 91 29.21 1.68 -6.86
CA LEU A 91 29.72 1.77 -5.50
C LEU A 91 31.24 1.71 -5.58
N THR A 92 31.86 2.87 -5.80
CA THR A 92 33.22 3.07 -5.32
C THR A 92 33.23 2.80 -3.82
N ASN A 93 34.20 1.99 -3.42
CA ASN A 93 34.40 1.52 -2.05
C ASN A 93 34.38 2.70 -1.06
N ASP A 94 33.93 2.41 0.16
CA ASP A 94 34.05 3.26 1.38
C ASP A 94 32.81 4.00 1.87
N ILE A 95 31.60 3.50 1.61
CA ILE A 95 30.44 3.86 2.45
C ILE A 95 29.71 2.60 2.88
N GLN A 96 29.91 2.22 4.14
CA GLN A 96 29.01 1.28 4.80
C GLN A 96 27.59 1.83 4.69
N PHE A 97 26.73 1.15 3.95
CA PHE A 97 25.29 1.44 3.97
C PHE A 97 24.78 1.25 5.39
N ASN A 98 24.75 2.34 6.16
CA ASN A 98 23.81 2.47 7.25
C ASN A 98 22.42 2.44 6.60
N LEU A 99 21.76 1.29 6.70
CA LEU A 99 20.36 1.11 6.35
C LEU A 99 19.48 1.81 7.40
N PHE A 100 19.76 3.08 7.67
CA PHE A 100 18.81 4.03 8.22
C PHE A 100 18.19 4.73 7.02
N VAL A 101 17.35 4.01 6.28
CA VAL A 101 16.33 4.69 5.47
C VAL A 101 15.36 5.29 6.49
N VAL A 102 15.69 6.52 6.89
CA VAL A 102 14.77 7.65 7.02
C VAL A 102 13.33 7.19 7.33
N ILE A 103 13.12 6.69 8.55
CA ILE A 103 11.83 6.85 9.22
C ILE A 103 11.90 8.28 9.75
N ASP A 104 11.57 9.22 8.88
CA ASP A 104 11.63 10.62 9.24
C ASP A 104 10.65 10.88 10.39
N LYS A 105 11.21 11.43 11.46
CA LYS A 105 10.46 12.05 12.53
C LYS A 105 9.72 13.24 11.94
N LYS A 106 8.41 13.28 12.11
CA LYS A 106 7.71 14.53 12.45
C LYS A 106 6.90 14.20 13.71
N THR A 107 7.45 14.57 14.88
CA THR A 107 7.00 15.74 15.67
C THR A 107 5.50 15.75 15.85
#